data_AF-A0A498NVW9-F1
#
_entry.id   AF-A0A498NVW9-F1
#
_cell.length_a   1.000
_cell.length_b   1.000
_cell.length_c   1.000
_cell.angle_alpha   90.00
_cell.angle_beta   90.00
_cell.angle_gamma   90.00
#
_symmetry.space_group_name_H-M   'P 1'
#
loop_
_entity.id
_entity.type
_entity.pdbx_description
1 polymer ?
#
loop_
_entity_poly.entity_id
_entity_poly.type
_entity_poly.pdbx_seq_one_letter_code
_entity_poly.pdbx_strand_id
1 'polypeptide(L)'
;MFCDVLWEQLIDLKQEGYSEAFMDQQQPYIKISDWYAPFSDCGSEYQICVELLDEKKKPISTFQPEKVFFQKGKMYPWRQMTHVFMNYGPGVRFIRFTHGGKDQEGQHGIQVTNSSVEICPTD
;
A
#
# COMPACT_ATOMS: atom_id res chain seq x y z
N MET A 1 -11.51 8.26 21.42
CA MET A 1 -10.43 8.12 20.42
C MET A 1 -10.87 6.99 19.50
N PHE A 2 -11.14 7.27 18.23
CA PHE A 2 -11.53 6.24 17.27
C PHE A 2 -10.27 5.61 16.66
N CYS A 3 -10.24 4.28 16.56
CA CYS A 3 -9.13 3.55 15.95
C CYS A 3 -9.20 3.64 14.43
N ASP A 4 -8.04 3.61 13.76
CA ASP A 4 -7.99 3.53 12.30
C ASP A 4 -8.50 2.15 11.82
N VAL A 5 -9.28 2.11 10.74
CA VAL A 5 -9.68 0.86 10.09
C VAL A 5 -8.65 0.55 9.01
N LEU A 6 -7.78 -0.41 9.28
CA LEU A 6 -6.68 -0.80 8.39
C LEU A 6 -6.84 -2.23 7.93
N TRP A 7 -6.68 -2.43 6.62
CA TRP A 7 -6.56 -3.73 6.01
C TRP A 7 -5.10 -4.01 5.71
N GLU A 8 -4.67 -5.23 5.99
CA GLU A 8 -3.32 -5.71 5.73
C GLU A 8 -3.37 -7.00 4.91
N GLN A 9 -2.50 -7.08 3.90
CA GLN A 9 -2.20 -8.32 3.20
C GLN A 9 -0.68 -8.53 3.17
N LEU A 10 -0.25 -9.75 3.51
CA LEU A 10 1.11 -10.20 3.33
C LEU A 10 1.19 -11.10 2.09
N ILE A 11 1.94 -10.67 1.09
CA ILE A 11 2.12 -11.36 -0.19
C ILE A 11 3.43 -12.13 -0.13
N ASP A 12 3.38 -13.44 -0.38
CA ASP A 12 4.57 -14.30 -0.50
C ASP A 12 4.97 -14.39 -1.98
N LEU A 13 6.06 -13.72 -2.34
CA LEU A 13 6.50 -13.62 -3.73
C LEU A 13 6.84 -14.97 -4.34
N LYS A 14 7.32 -15.93 -3.53
CA LYS A 14 7.65 -17.27 -4.01
C LYS A 14 6.39 -18.06 -4.36
N GLN A 15 5.32 -17.89 -3.57
CA GLN A 15 4.01 -18.50 -3.88
C GLN A 15 3.35 -17.88 -5.11
N GLU A 16 3.58 -16.59 -5.35
CA GLU A 16 3.16 -15.90 -6.57
C GLU A 16 4.03 -16.23 -7.81
N GLY A 17 5.06 -17.06 -7.66
CA GLY A 17 5.90 -17.55 -8.76
C GLY A 17 7.22 -16.80 -8.98
N TYR A 18 7.55 -15.82 -8.13
CA TYR A 18 8.80 -15.06 -8.21
C TYR A 18 9.89 -15.70 -7.36
N SER A 19 10.87 -16.32 -8.02
CA SER A 19 11.97 -17.00 -7.34
C SER A 19 12.89 -16.02 -6.61
N GLU A 20 13.56 -16.53 -5.57
CA GLU A 20 14.52 -15.78 -4.75
C GLU A 20 15.67 -15.22 -5.60
N ALA A 21 16.25 -16.04 -6.49
CA ALA A 21 17.33 -15.61 -7.38
C ALA A 21 16.87 -14.50 -8.34
N PHE A 22 15.64 -14.57 -8.84
CA PHE A 22 15.07 -13.53 -9.69
C PHE A 22 14.93 -12.21 -8.92
N MET A 23 14.33 -12.24 -7.72
CA MET A 23 14.16 -11.04 -6.89
C MET A 23 15.49 -10.42 -6.45
N ASP A 24 16.51 -11.24 -6.21
CA ASP A 24 17.83 -10.78 -5.75
C ASP A 24 18.69 -10.20 -6.87
N GLN A 25 18.68 -10.84 -8.04
CA GLN A 25 19.58 -10.49 -9.15
C GLN A 25 18.96 -9.48 -10.11
N GLN A 26 17.68 -9.67 -10.47
CA GLN A 26 17.01 -8.79 -11.43
C GLN A 26 16.41 -7.57 -10.76
N GLN A 27 15.98 -7.69 -9.50
CA GLN A 27 15.34 -6.61 -8.74
C GLN A 27 14.25 -5.88 -9.57
N PRO A 28 13.27 -6.63 -10.13
CA PRO A 28 12.20 -6.07 -10.98
C PRO A 28 11.49 -4.92 -10.27
N TYR A 29 10.97 -3.96 -11.03
CA TYR A 29 10.22 -2.86 -10.44
C TYR A 29 8.96 -3.41 -9.77
N ILE A 30 8.72 -2.98 -8.53
CA ILE A 30 7.50 -3.34 -7.79
C ILE A 30 6.63 -2.10 -7.75
N LYS A 31 5.61 -2.09 -8.61
CA LYS A 31 4.65 -0.98 -8.70
C LYS A 31 3.46 -1.28 -7.80
N ILE A 32 3.11 -0.31 -6.96
CA ILE A 32 1.91 -0.34 -6.12
C ILE A 32 0.92 0.69 -6.64
N SER A 33 -0.36 0.33 -6.62
CA SER A 33 -1.46 1.26 -6.86
C SER A 33 -2.58 1.05 -5.84
N ASP A 34 -3.27 2.12 -5.47
CA ASP A 34 -4.45 2.04 -4.61
C ASP A 34 -5.44 3.17 -4.94
N TRP A 35 -6.73 2.86 -5.07
CA TRP A 35 -7.75 3.88 -5.28
C TRP A 35 -8.50 4.15 -3.98
N TYR A 36 -8.65 5.44 -3.65
CA TYR A 36 -9.29 5.87 -2.41
C TYR A 36 -10.20 7.08 -2.59
N ALA A 37 -11.24 7.15 -1.76
CA ALA A 37 -12.17 8.28 -1.68
C ALA A 37 -12.84 8.37 -0.29
N PRO A 38 -13.13 9.59 0.22
CA PRO A 38 -13.96 9.74 1.40
C PRO A 38 -15.41 9.29 1.12
N PHE A 39 -16.10 8.76 2.14
CA PHE A 39 -17.57 8.69 2.10
C PHE A 39 -18.12 10.13 1.99
N SER A 40 -19.07 10.32 1.07
CA SER A 40 -19.68 11.62 0.82
C SER A 40 -20.17 12.23 2.12
N ASP A 41 -19.78 13.48 2.39
CA ASP A 41 -20.16 14.33 3.54
C ASP A 41 -19.35 14.23 4.83
N CYS A 42 -18.53 13.20 5.03
CA CYS A 42 -17.71 13.03 6.23
C CYS A 42 -16.27 13.53 6.02
N GLY A 43 -15.66 14.11 7.07
CA GLY A 43 -14.22 14.27 7.07
C GLY A 43 -13.56 12.91 7.26
N SER A 44 -12.44 12.65 6.61
CA SER A 44 -11.73 11.37 6.74
C SER A 44 -10.22 11.53 6.54
N GLU A 45 -9.48 10.50 6.91
CA GLU A 45 -8.07 10.35 6.58
C GLU A 45 -7.83 9.05 5.81
N TYR A 46 -6.93 9.11 4.84
CA TYR A 46 -6.38 7.97 4.13
C TYR A 46 -4.94 7.76 4.57
N GLN A 47 -4.54 6.50 4.73
CA GLN A 47 -3.15 6.11 4.91
C GLN A 47 -2.84 4.80 4.19
N ILE A 48 -1.58 4.67 3.78
CA ILE A 48 -1.02 3.48 3.18
C ILE A 48 0.41 3.29 3.68
N CYS A 49 0.79 2.04 3.91
CA CYS A 49 2.15 1.61 4.20
C CYS A 49 2.41 0.34 3.39
N VAL A 50 3.43 0.36 2.53
CA VAL A 50 3.88 -0.84 1.83
C VAL A 50 5.32 -1.11 2.21
N GLU A 51 5.59 -2.33 2.66
CA GLU A 51 6.93 -2.75 3.07
C GLU A 51 7.41 -3.91 2.20
N LEU A 52 8.62 -3.80 1.66
CA LEU A 52 9.36 -4.92 1.10
C LEU A 52 10.11 -5.59 2.25
N LEU A 53 9.89 -6.88 2.46
CA LEU A 53 10.38 -7.61 3.62
C LEU A 53 11.32 -8.76 3.27
N ASP A 54 12.28 -9.01 4.15
CA ASP A 54 13.19 -10.16 4.07
C ASP A 54 12.52 -11.50 4.48
N GLU A 55 13.28 -12.59 4.43
CA GLU A 55 12.83 -13.94 4.85
C GLU A 55 12.31 -13.98 6.31
N LYS A 56 12.80 -13.08 7.17
CA LYS A 56 12.42 -12.95 8.58
C LYS A 56 11.29 -11.94 8.78
N LYS A 57 10.68 -11.47 7.68
CA LYS A 57 9.63 -10.44 7.64
C LYS A 57 10.08 -9.10 8.22
N LYS A 58 11.38 -8.79 8.13
CA LYS A 58 11.93 -7.49 8.51
C LYS A 58 11.92 -6.53 7.30
N PRO A 59 11.60 -5.24 7.51
CA PRO A 59 11.61 -4.27 6.43
C PRO A 59 13.00 -4.06 5.83
N ILE A 60 13.08 -4.20 4.51
CA ILE A 60 14.21 -3.79 3.67
C ILE A 60 13.95 -2.38 3.12
N SER A 61 12.72 -2.13 2.67
CA SER A 61 12.28 -0.82 2.16
C SER A 61 10.83 -0.58 2.55
N THR A 62 10.49 0.68 2.84
CA THR A 62 9.16 1.09 3.29
C THR A 62 8.72 2.31 2.51
N PHE A 63 7.54 2.22 1.91
CA PHE A 63 6.80 3.36 1.37
C PHE A 63 5.65 3.71 2.32
N GLN A 64 5.75 4.86 2.96
CA GLN A 64 4.72 5.39 3.85
C GLN A 64 4.63 6.92 3.67
N PRO A 65 3.80 7.41 2.75
CA PRO A 65 3.61 8.85 2.56
C PRO A 65 2.82 9.45 3.74
N GLU A 66 2.81 10.77 3.83
CA GLU A 66 1.94 11.47 4.78
C GLU A 66 0.46 11.11 4.56
N LYS A 67 -0.30 11.07 5.67
CA LYS A 67 -1.75 10.82 5.61
C LYS A 67 -2.45 11.90 4.77
N VAL A 68 -3.42 11.48 3.97
CA VAL A 68 -4.24 12.41 3.17
C VAL A 68 -5.51 12.74 3.94
N PHE A 69 -5.77 14.02 4.17
CA PHE A 69 -6.94 14.48 4.93
C PHE A 69 -8.02 15.08 4.02
N PHE A 70 -9.27 14.72 4.31
CA PHE A 70 -10.45 15.19 3.61
C PHE A 70 -11.33 16.02 4.56
N GLN A 71 -11.73 17.21 4.10
CA GLN A 71 -12.61 18.10 4.87
C GLN A 71 -14.08 17.70 4.73
N LYS A 72 -14.82 17.75 5.85
CA LYS A 72 -16.26 17.53 5.92
C LYS A 72 -17.01 18.48 4.97
N GLY A 73 -18.10 18.00 4.36
CA GLY A 73 -18.97 18.82 3.49
C GLY A 73 -18.39 19.18 2.12
N LYS A 74 -17.24 18.61 1.72
CA LYS A 74 -16.69 18.72 0.37
C LYS A 74 -16.80 17.39 -0.36
N MET A 75 -17.12 17.45 -1.66
CA MET A 75 -17.05 16.28 -2.52
C MET A 75 -15.63 16.14 -3.06
N TYR A 76 -15.10 14.92 -3.01
CA TYR A 76 -13.81 14.59 -3.58
C TYR A 76 -14.00 13.45 -4.59
N PRO A 77 -13.40 13.55 -5.79
CA PRO A 77 -13.36 12.41 -6.70
C PRO A 77 -12.44 11.32 -6.13
N TRP A 78 -12.59 10.11 -6.66
CA TRP A 78 -11.61 9.04 -6.47
C TRP A 78 -10.22 9.52 -6.87
N ARG A 79 -9.22 9.17 -6.04
CA ARG A 79 -7.82 9.46 -6.28
C ARG A 79 -7.04 8.16 -6.31
N GLN A 80 -5.97 8.15 -7.08
CA GLN A 80 -5.04 7.03 -7.16
C GLN A 80 -3.75 7.38 -6.42
N MET A 81 -3.31 6.50 -5.54
CA MET A 81 -1.97 6.48 -4.98
C MET A 81 -1.12 5.52 -5.79
N THR A 82 0.11 5.92 -6.15
CA THR A 82 1.05 5.05 -6.87
C THR A 82 2.46 5.22 -6.34
N HIS A 83 3.22 4.13 -6.27
CA HIS A 83 4.65 4.14 -5.98
C HIS A 83 5.35 3.00 -6.72
N VAL A 84 6.63 3.19 -7.03
CA VAL A 84 7.45 2.15 -7.66
C VAL A 84 8.71 1.99 -6.84
N PHE A 85 8.90 0.79 -6.28
CA PHE A 85 10.16 0.42 -5.67
C PHE A 85 11.13 0.03 -6.77
N MET A 86 12.31 0.66 -6.77
CA MET A 86 13.42 0.39 -7.69
C MET A 86 14.68 0.25 -6.87
N ASN A 87 15.63 -0.57 -7.32
CA ASN A 87 16.96 -0.71 -6.70
C ASN A 87 16.87 -0.98 -5.19
N TYR A 88 15.89 -1.79 -4.76
CA TYR A 88 15.62 -2.06 -3.34
C TYR A 88 16.63 -3.04 -2.71
N GLY A 89 17.59 -3.55 -3.48
CA GLY A 89 18.60 -4.49 -3.03
C GLY A 89 18.10 -5.95 -2.99
N PRO A 90 19.01 -6.91 -2.77
CA PRO A 90 18.64 -8.30 -2.64
C PRO A 90 17.90 -8.59 -1.32
N GLY A 91 17.22 -9.73 -1.28
CA GLY A 91 16.64 -10.29 -0.05
C GLY A 91 15.13 -10.12 0.09
N VAL A 92 14.44 -9.45 -0.83
CA VAL A 92 12.98 -9.28 -0.77
C VAL A 92 12.28 -10.63 -0.99
N ARG A 93 11.43 -11.02 -0.05
CA ARG A 93 10.65 -12.28 -0.05
C ARG A 93 9.17 -12.06 0.14
N PHE A 94 8.78 -11.02 0.87
CA PHE A 94 7.39 -10.67 1.08
C PHE A 94 7.12 -9.20 0.80
N ILE A 95 5.87 -8.90 0.50
CA ILE A 95 5.35 -7.54 0.45
C ILE A 95 4.23 -7.45 1.48
N ARG A 96 4.36 -6.55 2.46
CA ARG A 96 3.24 -6.21 3.35
C ARG A 96 2.58 -4.96 2.82
N PHE A 97 1.31 -5.08 2.45
CA PHE A 97 0.50 -3.98 1.96
C PHE A 97 -0.57 -3.66 3.01
N THR A 98 -0.49 -2.47 3.60
CA THR A 98 -1.43 -2.01 4.61
C THR A 98 -2.05 -0.69 4.16
N HIS A 99 -3.38 -0.58 4.14
CA HIS A 99 -4.07 0.64 3.75
C HIS A 99 -5.40 0.81 4.47
N GLY A 100 -5.98 2.01 4.37
CA GLY A 100 -7.28 2.34 4.93
C GLY A 100 -7.25 3.68 5.61
N GLY A 101 -7.93 3.79 6.74
CA GLY A 101 -8.02 5.04 7.49
C GLY A 101 -9.30 5.12 8.30
N LYS A 102 -9.61 6.33 8.76
CA LYS A 102 -10.83 6.57 9.54
C LYS A 102 -11.64 7.73 8.95
N ASP A 103 -12.95 7.63 9.07
CA ASP A 103 -13.82 8.80 9.04
C ASP A 103 -13.76 9.51 10.41
N GLN A 104 -14.16 10.78 10.45
CA GLN A 104 -14.19 11.59 11.68
C GLN A 104 -15.15 11.00 12.74
N GLU A 105 -16.12 10.20 12.29
CA GLU A 105 -17.14 9.59 13.14
C GLU A 105 -16.72 8.17 13.62
N GLY A 106 -15.65 7.61 13.05
CA GLY A 106 -15.07 6.33 13.44
C GLY A 106 -15.91 5.10 13.09
N GLN A 107 -16.85 5.22 12.14
CA GLN A 107 -17.88 4.20 11.88
C GLN A 107 -17.56 3.35 10.65
N HIS A 108 -17.09 3.95 9.55
CA HIS A 108 -17.01 3.27 8.26
C HIS A 108 -15.62 3.30 7.64
N GLY A 109 -14.69 4.10 8.18
CA GLY A 109 -13.38 4.29 7.56
C GLY A 109 -13.46 5.04 6.23
N ILE A 110 -12.44 4.89 5.40
CA ILE A 110 -12.38 5.44 4.04
C ILE A 110 -12.70 4.35 3.00
N GLN A 111 -13.23 4.76 1.84
CA GLN A 111 -13.43 3.84 0.73
C GLN A 111 -12.08 3.56 0.06
N VAL A 112 -11.76 2.28 -0.12
CA VAL A 112 -10.57 1.79 -0.83
C VAL A 112 -10.97 0.72 -1.82
N THR A 113 -10.34 0.69 -3.00
CA THR A 113 -10.60 -0.33 -4.02
C THR A 113 -9.46 -0.41 -5.03
N ASN A 114 -9.51 -1.42 -5.89
CA ASN A 114 -8.60 -1.61 -7.03
C ASN A 114 -7.12 -1.47 -6.63
N SER A 115 -6.79 -2.00 -5.45
CA SER A 115 -5.44 -2.07 -4.91
C SER A 115 -4.65 -3.12 -5.69
N SER A 116 -3.44 -2.79 -6.10
CA SER A 116 -2.59 -3.70 -6.88
C SER A 116 -1.13 -3.64 -6.46
N VAL A 117 -0.49 -4.79 -6.61
CA VAL A 117 0.96 -4.95 -6.60
C VAL A 117 1.34 -5.62 -7.91
N GLU A 118 2.16 -4.96 -8.70
CA GLU A 118 2.57 -5.39 -10.04
C GLU A 118 4.10 -5.57 -10.05
N ILE A 119 4.58 -6.73 -10.50
CA ILE A 119 6.00 -6.98 -10.76
C ILE A 119 6.26 -6.65 -12.23
N CYS A 120 7.02 -5.61 -12.49
CA CYS A 120 7.32 -5.11 -13.84
C CYS A 120 8.80 -5.39 -14.19
N PRO A 121 9.12 -5.64 -15.48
CA PRO A 121 10.51 -5.70 -15.92
C PRO A 121 11.29 -4.45 -15.52
N THR A 122 12.58 -4.61 -15.21
CA THR A 122 13.50 -3.48 -15.13
C THR A 122 13.73 -2.91 -16.53
N ASP A 123 13.82 -1.58 -16.65
CA ASP A 123 14.26 -0.91 -17.90
C ASP A 123 15.71 -1.25 -18.26
#